data_AF-A0A4Q1RKW0-F1
#
_entry.id   AF-A0A4Q1RKW0-F1
#
_cell.length_a   1.000
_cell.length_b   1.000
_cell.length_c   1.000
_cell.angle_alpha   90.00
_cell.angle_beta   90.00
_cell.angle_gamma   90.00
#
_symmetry.space_group_name_H-M   'P 1'
#
loop_
_entity.id
_entity.type
_entity.pdbx_description
1 polymer ?
#
loop_
_entity_poly.entity_id
_entity_poly.type
_entity_poly.pdbx_seq_one_letter_code
_entity_poly.pdbx_strand_id
1 'polypeptide(L)'
;MKRKPTANPSSLFLLELIFAILFFSVASAVCVQVFVKSHTLSTEAHDLTQASRRAEDVAELITASTSLDDMKNLLEDTYSDSVEISSEDFTVFYDSDFAPCSQETAAWQLSGTWSLNGQLLDVQLDVAKLTSGVDADVFYQLPVKHHLQRRD
;
A
#
# COMPACT_ATOMS: atom_id res chain seq x y z
N MET A 1 50.49 -61.01 -8.43
CA MET A 1 49.32 -60.67 -7.59
C MET A 1 48.97 -59.19 -7.78
N LYS A 2 47.87 -58.86 -8.49
CA LYS A 2 47.39 -57.47 -8.61
C LYS A 2 46.57 -57.14 -7.36
N ARG A 3 47.01 -56.18 -6.54
CA ARG A 3 46.21 -55.65 -5.42
C ARG A 3 45.08 -54.79 -5.99
N LYS A 4 43.84 -55.13 -5.63
CA LYS A 4 42.63 -54.37 -5.96
C LYS A 4 42.67 -53.07 -5.14
N PRO A 5 42.52 -51.87 -5.74
CA PRO A 5 42.50 -50.64 -4.97
C PRO A 5 41.18 -50.60 -4.18
N THR A 6 41.29 -50.67 -2.85
CA THR A 6 40.16 -50.41 -1.94
C THR A 6 40.07 -48.91 -1.72
N ALA A 7 38.91 -48.31 -2.01
CA ALA A 7 38.67 -46.90 -1.73
C ALA A 7 38.90 -46.59 -0.25
N ASN A 8 39.59 -45.49 0.05
CA ASN A 8 39.92 -45.10 1.41
C ASN A 8 38.65 -44.59 2.11
N PRO A 9 38.28 -45.11 3.29
CA PRO A 9 37.05 -44.70 3.99
C PRO A 9 37.02 -43.18 4.32
N SER A 10 38.19 -42.57 4.51
CA SER A 10 38.34 -41.12 4.72
C SER A 10 37.90 -40.27 3.53
N SER A 11 38.02 -40.76 2.29
CA SER A 11 37.56 -40.01 1.10
C SER A 11 36.04 -40.05 0.95
N LEU A 12 35.39 -41.10 1.45
CA LEU A 12 33.92 -41.20 1.45
C LEU A 12 33.30 -40.25 2.48
N PHE A 13 33.88 -40.16 3.68
CA PHE A 13 33.44 -39.21 4.70
C PHE A 13 33.64 -37.75 4.27
N LEU A 14 34.78 -37.45 3.63
CA LEU A 14 35.07 -36.10 3.13
C LEU A 14 34.09 -35.69 2.03
N LEU A 15 33.76 -36.61 1.12
CA LEU A 15 32.77 -36.40 0.08
C LEU A 15 31.37 -36.14 0.66
N GLU A 16 30.95 -36.89 1.67
CA GLU A 16 29.68 -36.70 2.37
C GLU A 16 29.58 -35.32 3.03
N LEU A 17 30.65 -34.88 3.70
CA LEU A 17 30.72 -33.54 4.30
C LEU A 17 30.64 -32.42 3.26
N ILE A 18 31.34 -32.56 2.12
CA ILE A 18 31.26 -31.57 1.03
C ILE A 18 29.82 -31.47 0.51
N PHE A 19 29.16 -32.60 0.25
CA PHE A 19 27.77 -32.59 -0.22
C PHE A 19 26.81 -31.99 0.80
N ALA A 20 27.00 -32.26 2.10
CA ALA A 20 26.20 -31.66 3.17
C ALA A 20 26.36 -30.14 3.22
N ILE A 21 27.60 -29.62 3.12
CA ILE A 21 27.87 -28.17 3.12
C ILE A 21 27.31 -27.52 1.85
N LEU A 22 27.44 -28.16 0.68
CA LEU A 22 26.87 -27.65 -0.57
C LEU A 22 25.35 -27.55 -0.51
N PHE A 23 24.67 -28.59 -0.03
CA PHE A 23 23.22 -28.58 0.13
C PHE A 23 22.77 -27.51 1.14
N PHE A 24 23.46 -27.42 2.28
CA PHE A 24 23.17 -26.41 3.30
C PHE A 24 23.40 -24.98 2.78
N SER A 25 24.45 -24.77 1.98
CA SER A 25 24.76 -23.48 1.36
C SER A 25 23.65 -23.05 0.38
N VAL A 26 23.19 -23.96 -0.49
CA VAL A 26 22.09 -23.69 -1.42
C VAL A 26 20.79 -23.43 -0.66
N ALA A 27 20.47 -24.26 0.34
CA ALA A 27 19.29 -24.08 1.17
C ALA A 27 19.31 -22.72 1.89
N SER A 28 20.43 -22.33 2.50
CA SER A 28 20.60 -21.03 3.15
C SER A 28 20.37 -19.86 2.19
N ALA A 29 20.91 -19.94 0.97
CA ALA A 29 20.71 -18.91 -0.05
C ALA A 29 19.23 -18.77 -0.44
N VAL A 30 18.50 -19.88 -0.60
CA VAL A 30 17.06 -19.86 -0.89
C VAL A 30 16.26 -19.30 0.29
N CYS A 31 16.59 -19.71 1.52
CA CYS A 31 15.91 -19.22 2.73
C CYS A 31 16.02 -17.70 2.88
N VAL A 32 17.20 -17.12 2.63
CA VAL A 32 17.38 -15.66 2.67
C VAL A 32 16.57 -14.98 1.57
N GLN A 33 16.54 -15.51 0.36
CA GLN A 33 15.75 -14.94 -0.73
C GLN A 33 14.25 -14.96 -0.42
N VAL A 34 13.74 -16.08 0.12
CA VAL A 34 12.34 -16.18 0.54
C VAL A 34 12.06 -15.18 1.65
N PHE A 35 12.95 -15.05 2.62
CA PHE A 35 12.78 -14.09 3.71
C PHE A 35 12.69 -12.64 3.23
N VAL A 36 13.61 -12.23 2.34
CA VAL A 36 13.60 -10.89 1.75
C VAL A 36 12.32 -10.64 0.97
N LYS A 37 11.90 -11.61 0.14
CA LYS A 37 10.64 -11.50 -0.63
C LYS A 37 9.41 -11.40 0.27
N SER A 38 9.34 -12.21 1.32
CA SER A 38 8.25 -12.15 2.29
C SER A 38 8.20 -10.82 3.02
N HIS A 39 9.35 -10.22 3.34
CA HIS A 39 9.38 -8.89 3.93
C HIS A 39 8.82 -7.85 2.96
N THR A 40 9.28 -7.82 1.71
CA THR A 40 8.77 -6.86 0.70
C THR A 40 7.26 -7.01 0.52
N LEU A 41 6.78 -8.25 0.34
CA LEU A 41 5.35 -8.54 0.20
C LEU A 41 4.56 -8.12 1.44
N SER A 42 5.11 -8.34 2.64
CA SER A 42 4.46 -7.93 3.89
C SER A 42 4.35 -6.40 3.99
N THR A 43 5.35 -5.66 3.52
CA THR A 43 5.32 -4.20 3.48
C THR A 43 4.29 -3.70 2.47
N GLU A 44 4.26 -4.26 1.26
CA GLU A 44 3.26 -3.90 0.24
C GLU A 44 1.82 -4.20 0.71
N ALA A 45 1.61 -5.35 1.35
CA ALA A 45 0.32 -5.70 1.94
C ALA A 45 -0.08 -4.74 3.07
N HIS A 46 0.89 -4.30 3.88
CA HIS A 46 0.65 -3.31 4.92
C HIS A 46 0.23 -1.96 4.32
N ASP A 47 1.00 -1.45 3.34
CA ASP A 47 0.72 -0.21 2.63
C ASP A 47 -0.68 -0.26 1.98
N LEU A 48 -1.02 -1.38 1.32
CA LEU A 48 -2.34 -1.56 0.68
C LEU A 48 -3.48 -1.56 1.70
N THR A 49 -3.27 -2.21 2.84
CA THR A 49 -4.27 -2.22 3.91
C THR A 49 -4.50 -0.82 4.46
N GLN A 50 -3.45 -0.02 4.62
CA GLN A 50 -3.59 1.36 5.08
C GLN A 50 -4.25 2.25 4.03
N ALA A 51 -3.86 2.13 2.75
CA ALA A 51 -4.49 2.85 1.66
C ALA A 51 -6.01 2.57 1.59
N SER A 52 -6.40 1.29 1.70
CA SER A 52 -7.82 0.90 1.75
C SER A 52 -8.55 1.54 2.92
N ARG A 53 -7.97 1.48 4.13
CA ARG A 53 -8.57 2.09 5.32
C ARG A 53 -8.76 3.59 5.19
N ARG A 54 -7.76 4.31 4.67
CA ARG A 54 -7.88 5.76 4.47
C ARG A 54 -8.95 6.12 3.43
N ALA A 55 -9.05 5.35 2.35
CA ALA A 55 -10.11 5.51 1.37
C ALA A 55 -11.50 5.22 1.99
N GLU A 56 -11.60 4.19 2.84
CA GLU A 56 -12.83 3.86 3.58
C GLU A 56 -13.21 4.96 4.57
N ASP A 57 -12.27 5.48 5.37
CA ASP A 57 -12.48 6.60 6.30
C ASP A 57 -13.10 7.81 5.56
N VAL A 58 -12.55 8.16 4.40
CA VAL A 58 -13.07 9.26 3.57
C VAL A 58 -14.42 8.91 2.92
N ALA A 59 -14.61 7.67 2.48
CA ALA A 59 -15.90 7.21 1.95
C ALA A 59 -17.02 7.27 3.01
N GLU A 60 -16.71 6.99 4.27
CA GLU A 60 -17.64 7.16 5.38
C GLU A 60 -18.06 8.63 5.54
N LEU A 61 -17.13 9.58 5.46
CA LEU A 61 -17.45 11.01 5.49
C LEU A 61 -18.35 11.43 4.31
N ILE A 62 -18.04 10.95 3.10
CA ILE A 62 -18.84 11.22 1.90
C ILE A 62 -20.26 10.69 2.06
N THR A 63 -20.42 9.47 2.57
CA THR A 63 -21.74 8.83 2.74
C THR A 63 -22.52 9.38 3.94
N ALA A 64 -21.83 9.92 4.95
CA ALA A 64 -22.45 10.64 6.05
C ALA A 64 -22.96 12.03 5.63
N SER A 65 -22.38 12.61 4.58
CA SER A 65 -22.75 13.95 4.11
C SER A 65 -24.17 14.01 3.54
N THR A 66 -24.83 15.14 3.77
CA THR A 66 -26.19 15.42 3.28
C THR A 66 -26.21 16.31 2.04
N SER A 67 -25.10 17.00 1.76
CA SER A 67 -24.89 17.87 0.60
C SER A 67 -23.40 17.98 0.29
N LEU A 68 -23.06 18.53 -0.88
CA LEU A 68 -21.67 18.72 -1.29
C LEU A 68 -20.93 19.70 -0.34
N ASP A 69 -21.59 20.77 0.11
CA ASP A 69 -21.01 21.71 1.06
C ASP A 69 -20.79 21.05 2.44
N ASP A 70 -21.72 20.18 2.85
CA ASP A 70 -21.60 19.39 4.09
C ASP A 70 -20.42 18.41 4.04
N MET A 71 -20.22 17.74 2.90
CA MET A 71 -19.04 16.89 2.65
C MET A 71 -17.74 17.69 2.80
N LYS A 72 -17.67 18.88 2.19
CA LYS A 72 -16.47 19.74 2.29
C LYS A 72 -16.19 20.15 3.73
N ASN A 73 -17.23 20.56 4.46
CA ASN A 73 -17.09 20.93 5.88
C ASN A 73 -16.64 19.74 6.74
N LEU A 74 -17.16 18.54 6.51
CA LEU A 74 -16.74 17.32 7.23
C LEU A 74 -15.27 16.97 6.97
N LEU A 75 -14.81 17.13 5.72
CA LEU A 75 -13.41 16.92 5.36
C LEU A 75 -12.50 17.95 6.03
N GLU A 76 -12.88 19.23 6.01
CA GLU A 76 -12.13 20.30 6.69
C GLU A 76 -12.08 20.10 8.22
N ASP A 77 -13.19 19.71 8.85
CA ASP A 77 -13.23 19.46 10.30
C ASP A 77 -12.39 18.24 10.71
N THR A 78 -12.36 17.21 9.87
CA THR A 78 -11.62 15.96 10.16
C THR A 78 -10.12 16.10 9.91
N TYR A 79 -9.75 16.74 8.80
CA TYR A 79 -8.36 16.76 8.31
C TYR A 79 -7.67 18.11 8.47
N SER A 80 -8.40 19.20 8.73
CA SER A 80 -7.84 20.53 9.02
C SER A 80 -6.77 20.93 7.99
N ASP A 81 -5.55 21.26 8.42
CA ASP A 81 -4.43 21.67 7.54
C ASP A 81 -3.86 20.54 6.64
N SER A 82 -4.37 19.31 6.73
CA SER A 82 -3.94 18.17 5.91
C SER A 82 -4.82 17.90 4.69
N VAL A 83 -5.85 18.73 4.46
CA VAL A 83 -6.72 18.64 3.27
C VAL A 83 -6.68 19.92 2.44
N GLU A 84 -6.58 19.75 1.12
CA GLU A 84 -6.80 20.79 0.12
C GLU A 84 -8.12 20.50 -0.59
N ILE A 85 -9.03 21.46 -0.62
CA ILE A 85 -10.34 21.33 -1.28
C ILE A 85 -10.45 22.34 -2.42
N SER A 86 -10.77 21.85 -3.60
CA SER A 86 -11.05 22.64 -4.80
C SER A 86 -12.55 22.64 -5.14
N SER A 87 -12.86 23.13 -6.35
CA SER A 87 -14.25 23.18 -6.85
C SER A 87 -14.83 21.81 -7.20
N GLU A 88 -14.01 20.87 -7.68
CA GLU A 88 -14.44 19.54 -8.18
C GLU A 88 -13.59 18.38 -7.62
N ASP A 89 -12.57 18.69 -6.82
CA ASP A 89 -11.66 17.72 -6.23
C ASP A 89 -11.24 18.12 -4.81
N PHE A 90 -10.72 17.13 -4.07
CA PHE A 90 -10.02 17.34 -2.80
C PHE A 90 -8.80 16.42 -2.75
N THR A 91 -7.80 16.79 -1.94
CA THR A 91 -6.63 15.95 -1.67
C THR A 91 -6.30 15.99 -0.18
N VAL A 92 -6.20 14.81 0.43
CA VAL A 92 -5.72 14.63 1.81
C VAL A 92 -4.29 14.09 1.78
N PHE A 93 -3.41 14.69 2.57
CA PHE A 93 -1.99 14.33 2.62
C PHE A 93 -1.66 13.50 3.86
N TYR A 94 -0.82 12.49 3.68
CA TYR A 94 -0.33 11.65 4.77
C TYR A 94 1.19 11.46 4.73
N ASP A 95 1.79 11.32 5.90
CA ASP A 95 3.20 10.97 6.05
C ASP A 95 3.45 9.48 5.79
N SER A 96 4.70 9.03 5.98
CA SER A 96 5.07 7.62 5.77
C SER A 96 4.34 6.61 6.65
N ASP A 97 3.77 7.06 7.77
CA ASP A 97 3.05 6.25 8.75
C ASP A 97 1.51 6.36 8.56
N PHE A 98 1.07 6.95 7.44
CA PHE A 98 -0.34 7.23 7.14
C PHE A 98 -1.02 8.14 8.18
N ALA A 99 -0.26 8.99 8.86
CA ALA A 99 -0.80 10.04 9.71
C ALA A 99 -1.07 11.31 8.88
N PRO A 100 -2.19 12.03 9.11
CA PRO A 100 -2.47 13.26 8.38
C PRO A 100 -1.36 14.30 8.58
N CYS A 101 -0.87 14.90 7.50
CA CYS A 101 0.24 15.85 7.55
C CYS A 101 0.08 16.97 6.50
N SER A 102 1.00 17.94 6.49
CA SER A 102 1.04 18.97 5.44
C SER A 102 1.62 18.41 4.14
N GLN A 103 1.25 19.02 3.01
CA GLN A 103 1.76 18.67 1.68
C GLN A 103 3.29 18.58 1.61
N GLU A 104 4.01 19.45 2.32
CA GLU A 104 5.48 19.53 2.33
C GLU A 104 6.17 18.27 2.89
N THR A 105 5.46 17.55 3.77
CA THR A 105 5.94 16.35 4.47
C THR A 105 5.25 15.07 4.02
N ALA A 106 4.39 15.19 3.00
CA ALA A 106 3.56 14.11 2.52
C ALA A 106 4.40 13.04 1.80
N ALA A 107 4.20 11.78 2.20
CA ALA A 107 4.67 10.60 1.49
C ALA A 107 3.54 9.93 0.68
N TRP A 108 2.29 10.22 1.03
CA TRP A 108 1.10 9.70 0.39
C TRP A 108 0.06 10.81 0.20
N GLN A 109 -0.79 10.64 -0.80
CA GLN A 109 -1.96 11.48 -1.00
C GLN A 109 -3.19 10.62 -1.30
N LEU A 110 -4.35 11.08 -0.86
CA LEU A 110 -5.65 10.55 -1.22
C LEU A 110 -6.43 11.66 -1.89
N SER A 111 -6.69 11.52 -3.19
CA SER A 111 -7.44 12.49 -3.97
C SER A 111 -8.85 11.96 -4.25
N GLY A 112 -9.84 12.82 -4.09
CA GLY A 112 -11.22 12.51 -4.46
C GLY A 112 -11.68 13.45 -5.56
N THR A 113 -12.12 12.90 -6.69
CA THR A 113 -12.78 13.66 -7.77
C THR A 113 -14.25 13.33 -7.77
N TRP A 114 -15.12 14.34 -7.80
CA TRP A 114 -16.57 14.10 -7.74
C TRP A 114 -17.31 14.61 -8.96
N SER A 115 -18.40 13.93 -9.28
CA SER A 115 -19.38 14.35 -10.28
C SER A 115 -20.78 14.23 -9.71
N LEU A 116 -21.61 15.26 -9.96
CA LEU A 116 -22.99 15.29 -9.50
C LEU A 116 -23.94 15.04 -10.67
N ASN A 117 -24.58 13.87 -10.67
CA ASN A 117 -25.58 13.48 -11.66
C ASN A 117 -26.98 13.54 -11.03
N GLY A 118 -27.58 14.74 -11.02
CA GLY A 118 -28.85 14.99 -10.36
C GLY A 118 -28.71 14.96 -8.83
N GLN A 119 -29.12 13.86 -8.20
CA GLN A 119 -28.97 13.64 -6.74
C GLN A 119 -27.92 12.58 -6.41
N LEU A 120 -27.32 11.95 -7.42
CA LEU A 120 -26.26 10.98 -7.21
C LEU A 120 -24.91 11.70 -7.23
N LEU A 121 -24.24 11.69 -6.09
CA LEU A 121 -22.85 12.07 -5.96
C LEU A 121 -21.99 10.83 -6.24
N ASP A 122 -21.21 10.90 -7.32
CA ASP A 122 -20.25 9.86 -7.72
C ASP A 122 -18.84 10.40 -7.46
N VAL A 123 -18.11 9.77 -6.53
CA VAL A 123 -16.77 10.20 -6.11
C VAL A 123 -15.78 9.08 -6.40
N GLN A 124 -14.73 9.40 -7.14
CA GLN A 124 -13.60 8.49 -7.36
C GLN A 124 -12.48 8.87 -6.40
N LEU A 125 -12.14 7.96 -5.47
CA LEU A 125 -11.02 8.11 -4.55
C LEU A 125 -9.80 7.37 -5.09
N ASP A 126 -8.67 8.07 -5.17
CA ASP A 126 -7.39 7.54 -5.63
C ASP A 126 -6.32 7.81 -4.56
N VAL A 127 -5.70 6.74 -4.04
CA VAL A 127 -4.58 6.82 -3.11
C VAL A 127 -3.29 6.60 -3.89
N ALA A 128 -2.36 7.55 -3.82
CA ALA A 128 -1.11 7.50 -4.54
C ALA A 128 0.09 7.71 -3.60
N LYS A 129 1.20 7.05 -3.92
CA LYS A 129 2.46 7.22 -3.20
C LYS A 129 3.26 8.34 -3.85
N LEU A 130 3.65 9.34 -3.07
CA LEU A 130 4.43 10.48 -3.57
C LEU A 130 5.90 10.07 -3.70
N THR A 131 6.32 9.73 -4.90
CA THR A 131 7.75 9.56 -5.23
C THR A 131 8.32 10.85 -5.78
N SER A 132 9.55 11.19 -5.39
CA SER A 132 10.27 12.37 -5.88
C SER A 132 10.57 12.27 -7.38
N GLY A 133 9.59 12.60 -8.23
CA GLY A 133 9.71 12.60 -9.68
C GLY A 133 8.45 12.08 -10.38
N VAL A 134 7.65 13.02 -10.88
CA VAL A 134 6.64 12.97 -11.97
C VAL A 134 5.73 11.73 -12.02
N ASP A 135 4.44 12.00 -11.82
CA ASP A 135 3.29 11.09 -11.75
C ASP A 135 3.34 10.08 -10.59
N ALA A 136 2.57 10.38 -9.55
CA ALA A 136 2.31 9.43 -8.48
C ALA A 136 1.40 8.33 -9.05
N ASP A 137 1.95 7.14 -9.24
CA ASP A 137 1.18 5.98 -9.69
C ASP A 137 0.07 5.69 -8.66
N VAL A 138 -1.14 5.46 -9.16
CA VAL A 138 -2.30 5.23 -8.30
C VAL A 138 -2.16 3.84 -7.70
N PHE A 139 -1.98 3.82 -6.38
CA PHE A 139 -1.70 2.60 -5.62
C PHE A 139 -2.99 1.86 -5.22
N TYR A 140 -4.05 2.61 -4.92
CA TYR A 140 -5.36 2.06 -4.58
C TYR A 140 -6.47 2.98 -5.06
N GLN A 141 -7.61 2.39 -5.43
CA GLN A 141 -8.78 3.12 -5.95
C GLN A 141 -10.06 2.63 -5.28
N LEU A 142 -10.95 3.57 -4.95
CA LEU A 142 -12.26 3.28 -4.39
C LEU A 142 -13.34 4.20 -4.98
N PRO A 143 -14.23 3.68 -5.83
CA PRO A 143 -15.41 4.42 -6.28
C PRO A 143 -16.49 4.44 -5.18
N VAL A 144 -17.00 5.62 -4.88
CA VAL A 144 -18.04 5.86 -3.86
C VAL A 144 -19.25 6.50 -4.52
N LYS A 145 -20.43 5.89 -4.31
CA LYS A 145 -21.70 6.40 -4.85
C LYS A 145 -22.66 6.68 -3.71
N HIS A 146 -23.09 7.93 -3.60
CA HIS A 146 -23.95 8.39 -2.53
C HIS A 146 -25.15 9.18 -3.07
N HIS A 147 -26.35 8.89 -2.57
CA HIS A 147 -27.54 9.66 -2.93
C HIS A 147 -27.74 10.78 -1.91
N LEU A 148 -27.63 12.02 -2.38
CA LEU A 148 -27.89 13.20 -1.56
C LEU A 148 -29.39 13.31 -1.26
N GLN A 149 -29.75 13.47 0.00
CA GLN A 149 -31.14 13.66 0.39
C GLN A 149 -31.66 15.03 -0.07
N ARG A 150 -32.84 15.05 -0.69
CA ARG A 150 -33.52 16.28 -1.05
C ARG A 150 -33.95 17.01 0.23
N ARG A 151 -33.47 18.23 0.45
CA ARG A 151 -34.12 19.18 1.36
C ARG A 151 -35.43 19.61 0.69
N ASP A 152 -36.55 19.13 1.23
CA ASP A 152 -37.88 19.77 1.05
C ASP A 152 -38.00 20.99 1.99
#